data_AF-A0A1V6QQU4-F1
#
_entry.id   AF-A0A1V6QQU4-F1
#
_cell.length_a   1.000
_cell.length_b   1.000
_cell.length_c   1.000
_cell.angle_alpha   90.00
_cell.angle_beta   90.00
_cell.angle_gamma   90.00
#
_symmetry.space_group_name_H-M   'P 1'
#
loop_
_entity.id
_entity.type
_entity.pdbx_description
1 polymer ?
#
loop_
_entity_poly.entity_id
_entity_poly.type
_entity_poly.pdbx_seq_one_letter_code
_entity_poly.pdbx_strand_id
1 'polypeptide(L)'
;MTVDMEKCKRIVQYFWDPEPRNDVPAASIWCLGREYAPPQPSSDQTTSNPHNPPRQPDASTLNDTAWPKAFLSDFGSRIWITYRSNFTPIPRTKTPEATSSMTLGVRLRSQLMDPQGFTSDTGWGCMIRSGQSLLANTFSVLLLGRDWRRGEKVEEESKLISMFADHPEAPFSIHQFVNRGAESCGKYPGEWFGPSATAKCIQLLSTQSETPQLRVYVTNDTSDVYEDKFAHVSHDSLGRIQPTLILIGTRLGIDNVTPAYWDGLRAALTYPQSVGIAGGRPSASHYFVGAQDCHLFFLDPHTTRPATSYRSDGLYTQEELDSYYTSRLRRIHIKDMDPSMLIGFLIKDEDDLEDWKKRIQSTPGQPIVHIFPSQHQSDHGHGRAEALDEVEALDDSDEME
;
A
#
# COMPACT_ATOMS: atom_id res chain seq x y z
N MET A 1 36.57 -4.82 -12.01
CA MET A 1 35.44 -4.38 -11.17
C MET A 1 34.51 -3.54 -12.02
N THR A 2 33.60 -4.18 -12.74
CA THR A 2 32.53 -3.49 -13.48
C THR A 2 31.49 -3.08 -12.44
N VAL A 3 31.49 -1.79 -12.10
CA VAL A 3 30.39 -1.19 -11.34
C VAL A 3 29.14 -1.34 -12.19
N ASP A 4 28.17 -2.09 -11.68
CA ASP A 4 26.88 -2.33 -12.32
C ASP A 4 26.15 -0.99 -12.50
N MET A 5 26.20 -0.48 -13.72
CA MET A 5 25.71 0.84 -14.09
C MET A 5 24.19 0.97 -13.86
N GLU A 6 23.46 -0.14 -13.82
CA GLU A 6 22.03 -0.16 -13.49
C GLU A 6 21.78 0.01 -11.99
N LYS A 7 22.62 -0.59 -11.13
CA LYS A 7 22.56 -0.33 -9.68
C LYS A 7 22.91 1.11 -9.35
N CYS A 8 23.91 1.69 -10.02
CA CYS A 8 24.24 3.11 -9.87
C CYS A 8 23.10 4.02 -10.36
N LYS A 9 22.46 3.71 -11.50
CA LYS A 9 21.27 4.43 -11.97
C LYS A 9 20.11 4.34 -10.97
N ARG A 10 19.82 3.16 -10.42
CA ARG A 10 18.78 2.96 -9.39
C ARG A 10 19.04 3.74 -8.11
N ILE A 11 20.29 3.80 -7.64
CA ILE A 11 20.67 4.58 -6.45
C ILE A 11 20.55 6.09 -6.73
N VAL A 12 20.96 6.56 -7.90
CA VAL A 12 20.82 7.97 -8.30
C VAL A 12 19.35 8.36 -8.44
N GLN A 13 18.53 7.49 -9.05
CA GLN A 13 17.09 7.70 -9.20
C GLN A 13 16.35 7.70 -7.86
N TYR A 14 16.84 6.97 -6.87
CA TYR A 14 16.29 6.97 -5.51
C TYR A 14 16.48 8.32 -4.79
N PHE A 15 17.62 9.00 -5.00
CA PHE A 15 17.90 10.32 -4.42
C PHE A 15 17.37 11.49 -5.27
N TRP A 16 17.26 11.30 -6.58
CA TRP A 16 16.94 12.34 -7.57
C TRP A 16 15.70 12.00 -8.40
N ASP A 17 14.64 11.47 -7.77
CA ASP A 17 13.35 11.33 -8.45
C ASP A 17 12.63 12.70 -8.40
N PRO A 18 12.53 13.43 -9.53
CA PRO A 18 11.79 14.69 -9.57
C PRO A 18 10.31 14.42 -9.26
N GLU A 19 9.62 15.38 -8.68
CA GLU A 19 8.17 15.25 -8.50
C GLU A 19 7.49 15.06 -9.86
N PRO A 20 6.54 14.11 -9.95
CA PRO A 20 5.86 13.84 -11.20
C PRO A 20 5.02 15.04 -11.63
N ARG A 21 4.97 15.25 -12.95
CA ARG A 21 4.05 16.20 -13.58
C ARG A 21 2.81 15.46 -14.05
N ASN A 22 1.69 16.18 -14.14
CA ASN A 22 0.45 15.64 -14.68
C ASN A 22 0.55 15.61 -16.21
N ASP A 23 1.28 14.63 -16.73
CA ASP A 23 1.62 14.52 -18.17
C ASP A 23 0.47 13.94 -19.01
N VAL A 24 -0.56 13.38 -18.36
CA VAL A 24 -1.79 12.86 -18.99
C VAL A 24 -3.01 13.50 -18.33
N PRO A 25 -3.17 14.83 -18.48
CA PRO A 25 -4.17 15.57 -17.76
C PRO A 25 -5.60 15.26 -18.18
N ALA A 26 -5.84 14.43 -19.20
CA ALA A 26 -7.17 13.96 -19.58
C ALA A 26 -7.59 12.66 -18.84
N ALA A 27 -6.64 11.94 -18.23
CA ALA A 27 -6.93 10.71 -17.51
C ALA A 27 -7.38 11.01 -16.07
N SER A 28 -8.45 10.34 -15.62
CA SER A 28 -8.91 10.42 -14.24
C SER A 28 -7.81 10.00 -13.26
N ILE A 29 -7.70 10.76 -12.16
CA ILE A 29 -6.79 10.46 -11.06
C ILE A 29 -7.58 9.80 -9.95
N TRP A 30 -7.11 8.66 -9.46
CA TRP A 30 -7.75 7.94 -8.37
C TRP A 30 -6.88 7.98 -7.13
N CYS A 31 -7.50 8.18 -5.97
CA CYS A 31 -6.87 7.96 -4.66
C CYS A 31 -7.84 7.18 -3.79
N LEU A 32 -7.47 5.97 -3.37
CA LEU A 32 -8.25 5.08 -2.49
C LEU A 32 -9.76 5.14 -2.78
N GLY A 33 -10.16 4.76 -3.99
CA GLY A 33 -11.56 4.70 -4.40
C GLY A 33 -12.23 6.02 -4.78
N ARG A 34 -11.54 7.16 -4.63
CA ARG A 34 -12.08 8.48 -5.00
C ARG A 34 -11.49 8.95 -6.33
N GLU A 35 -12.37 9.27 -7.25
CA GLU A 35 -12.02 9.86 -8.53
C GLU A 35 -11.84 11.38 -8.41
N TYR A 36 -10.82 11.89 -9.08
CA TYR A 36 -10.56 13.30 -9.30
C TYR A 36 -10.49 13.50 -10.80
N ALA A 37 -11.60 14.00 -11.35
CA ALA A 37 -11.72 14.31 -12.76
C ALA A 37 -10.70 15.39 -13.16
N PRO A 38 -10.20 15.32 -14.40
CA PRO A 38 -9.33 16.35 -14.92
C PRO A 38 -10.05 17.71 -15.02
N PRO A 39 -9.31 18.84 -14.98
CA PRO A 39 -9.90 20.15 -15.25
C PRO A 39 -10.58 20.12 -16.63
N GLN A 40 -11.89 20.32 -16.68
CA GLN A 40 -12.59 20.51 -17.95
C GLN A 40 -12.09 21.83 -18.55
N PRO A 41 -11.70 21.89 -19.83
CA PRO A 41 -11.40 23.15 -20.47
C PRO A 41 -12.65 24.03 -20.37
N SER A 42 -12.49 25.23 -19.80
CA SER A 42 -13.59 26.19 -19.68
C SER A 42 -14.20 26.41 -21.06
N SER A 43 -15.44 25.98 -21.25
CA SER A 43 -16.26 26.38 -22.38
C SER A 43 -16.64 27.84 -22.19
N ASP A 44 -15.68 28.74 -22.38
CA ASP A 44 -16.02 30.14 -22.65
C ASP A 44 -16.86 30.13 -23.92
N GLN A 45 -18.16 30.32 -23.72
CA GLN A 45 -19.12 30.61 -24.78
C GLN A 45 -18.63 31.88 -25.47
N THR A 46 -17.91 31.68 -26.58
CA THR A 46 -17.66 32.72 -27.55
C THR A 46 -18.96 32.98 -28.30
N THR A 47 -19.86 33.76 -27.69
CA THR A 47 -20.71 34.65 -28.48
C THR A 47 -19.76 35.65 -29.14
N SER A 48 -19.39 35.38 -30.39
CA SER A 48 -18.54 36.23 -31.21
C SER A 48 -19.27 37.55 -31.50
N ASN A 49 -19.04 38.54 -30.65
CA ASN A 49 -19.35 39.93 -30.96
C ASN A 49 -18.21 40.48 -31.86
N PRO A 50 -18.46 40.89 -33.12
CA PRO A 50 -17.41 41.19 -34.09
C PRO A 50 -16.72 42.56 -33.89
N HIS A 51 -16.66 43.10 -32.66
CA HIS A 51 -16.23 44.49 -32.41
C HIS A 51 -15.17 44.67 -31.31
N ASN A 52 -14.46 43.62 -30.88
CA ASN A 52 -13.31 43.80 -29.99
C ASN A 52 -11.97 43.47 -30.68
N PRO A 53 -10.92 44.29 -30.48
CA PRO A 53 -9.58 44.02 -30.99
C PRO A 53 -9.00 42.76 -30.29
N PRO A 54 -8.01 42.08 -30.91
CA PRO A 54 -7.50 40.82 -30.40
C PRO A 54 -6.90 41.02 -29.01
N ARG A 55 -7.54 40.42 -28.01
CA ARG A 55 -7.02 40.31 -26.64
C ARG A 55 -5.73 39.48 -26.71
N GLN A 56 -4.64 40.00 -26.16
CA GLN A 56 -3.44 39.20 -25.90
C GLN A 56 -3.86 37.95 -25.11
N PRO A 57 -3.25 36.78 -25.37
CA PRO A 57 -3.56 35.59 -24.60
C PRO A 57 -3.24 35.87 -23.14
N ASP A 58 -4.28 35.93 -22.31
CA ASP A 58 -4.15 36.03 -20.85
C ASP A 58 -3.31 34.83 -20.37
N ALA A 59 -2.40 35.08 -19.42
CA ALA A 59 -1.53 34.07 -18.81
C ALA A 59 -2.29 33.00 -17.98
N SER A 60 -3.61 32.86 -18.16
CA SER A 60 -4.49 31.93 -17.46
C SER A 60 -4.59 30.55 -18.12
N THR A 61 -4.02 30.34 -19.32
CA THR A 61 -3.96 29.04 -20.00
C THR A 61 -2.82 28.12 -19.53
N LEU A 62 -2.12 28.47 -18.45
CA LEU A 62 -0.90 27.78 -18.00
C LEU A 62 -1.11 26.62 -17.00
N ASN A 63 -2.34 26.23 -16.65
CA ASN A 63 -2.56 25.26 -15.56
C ASN A 63 -3.20 23.92 -15.98
N ASP A 64 -3.25 23.58 -17.27
CA ASP A 64 -3.79 22.28 -17.70
C ASP A 64 -2.94 21.08 -17.22
N THR A 65 -1.70 21.31 -16.79
CA THR A 65 -0.78 20.29 -16.25
C THR A 65 -0.65 20.31 -14.73
N ALA A 66 -1.44 21.14 -14.03
CA ALA A 66 -1.44 21.18 -12.56
C ALA A 66 -2.25 20.00 -11.99
N TRP A 67 -1.79 19.44 -10.87
CA TRP A 67 -2.56 18.44 -10.14
C TRP A 67 -3.82 19.06 -9.52
N PRO A 68 -5.00 18.39 -9.56
CA PRO A 68 -6.20 18.90 -8.90
C PRO A 68 -5.96 19.14 -7.41
N LYS A 69 -6.31 20.32 -6.90
CA LYS A 69 -6.09 20.68 -5.47
C LYS A 69 -6.77 19.70 -4.51
N ALA A 70 -7.96 19.22 -4.87
CA ALA A 70 -8.69 18.23 -4.06
C ALA A 70 -7.95 16.89 -3.98
N PHE A 71 -7.30 16.46 -5.07
CA PHE A 71 -6.44 15.27 -5.07
C PHE A 71 -5.22 15.47 -4.18
N LEU A 72 -4.52 16.61 -4.30
CA LEU A 72 -3.35 16.91 -3.47
C LEU A 72 -3.69 16.95 -1.97
N SER A 73 -4.84 17.53 -1.61
CA SER A 73 -5.35 17.56 -0.24
C SER A 73 -5.63 16.15 0.29
N ASP A 74 -6.21 15.28 -0.54
CA ASP A 74 -6.50 13.90 -0.16
C ASP A 74 -5.24 13.05 0.00
N PHE A 75 -4.35 13.10 -1.01
CA PHE A 75 -3.06 12.42 -0.98
C PHE A 75 -2.23 12.87 0.24
N GLY A 76 -2.16 14.18 0.48
CA GLY A 76 -1.46 14.75 1.63
C GLY A 76 -2.09 14.43 2.99
N SER A 77 -3.32 13.91 3.02
CA SER A 77 -4.00 13.44 4.22
C SER A 77 -3.86 11.93 4.44
N ARG A 78 -3.23 11.18 3.52
CA ARG A 78 -3.00 9.75 3.71
C ARG A 78 -1.86 9.56 4.70
N ILE A 79 -2.08 8.72 5.71
CA ILE A 79 -1.09 8.47 6.76
C ILE A 79 0.12 7.76 6.15
N TRP A 80 1.30 8.32 6.41
CA TRP A 80 2.58 7.88 5.88
C TRP A 80 3.54 7.54 7.02
N ILE A 81 3.73 6.25 7.26
CA ILE A 81 4.64 5.77 8.31
C ILE A 81 5.98 5.42 7.66
N THR A 82 7.06 6.03 8.17
CA THR A 82 8.42 5.86 7.64
C THR A 82 9.32 5.07 8.58
N TYR A 83 10.56 4.81 8.16
CA TYR A 83 11.62 4.40 9.07
C TYR A 83 11.74 5.36 10.25
N ARG A 84 12.03 4.79 11.41
CA ARG A 84 12.21 5.51 12.66
C ARG A 84 13.53 5.17 13.32
N SER A 85 14.03 6.09 14.14
CA SER A 85 15.22 5.92 14.97
C SER A 85 14.95 6.44 16.38
N ASN A 86 15.79 6.02 17.33
CA ASN A 86 15.69 6.40 18.74
C ASN A 86 14.39 5.93 19.42
N PHE A 87 13.78 4.86 18.92
CA PHE A 87 12.69 4.18 19.63
C PHE A 87 13.21 3.26 20.73
N THR A 88 12.36 2.87 21.67
CA THR A 88 12.67 1.90 22.74
C THR A 88 13.31 0.64 22.15
N PRO A 89 14.44 0.13 22.65
CA PRO A 89 15.14 -0.98 22.01
C PRO A 89 14.26 -2.22 21.78
N ILE A 90 14.30 -2.77 20.56
CA ILE A 90 13.77 -4.10 20.23
C ILE A 90 14.89 -5.12 20.49
N PRO A 91 14.71 -6.08 21.41
CA PRO A 91 15.75 -7.05 21.75
C PRO A 91 16.18 -7.88 20.53
N ARG A 92 17.48 -8.16 20.41
CA ARG A 92 17.99 -9.14 19.44
C ARG A 92 17.66 -10.54 19.91
N THR A 93 17.28 -11.42 19.00
CA THR A 93 17.23 -12.85 19.27
C THR A 93 18.66 -13.42 19.39
N LYS A 94 18.88 -14.27 20.39
CA LYS A 94 20.19 -14.90 20.67
C LYS A 94 20.42 -16.17 19.83
N THR A 95 19.49 -16.53 18.95
CA THR A 95 19.59 -17.73 18.11
C THR A 95 20.53 -17.49 16.91
N PRO A 96 21.48 -18.39 16.62
CA PRO A 96 22.42 -18.24 15.50
C PRO A 96 21.74 -18.03 14.14
N GLU A 97 20.58 -18.67 13.96
CA GLU A 97 19.74 -18.59 12.76
C GLU A 97 19.28 -17.15 12.47
N ALA A 98 18.90 -16.39 13.49
CA ALA A 98 18.39 -15.01 13.33
C ALA A 98 19.50 -14.00 12.97
N THR A 99 20.74 -14.20 13.44
CA THR A 99 21.90 -13.42 12.98
C THR A 99 22.27 -13.75 11.53
N SER A 100 21.94 -14.96 11.07
CA SER A 100 22.24 -15.46 9.73
C SER A 100 21.29 -14.95 8.62
N SER A 101 20.14 -14.41 9.01
CA SER A 101 19.03 -14.00 8.13
C SER A 101 18.86 -12.47 7.98
N MET A 102 19.57 -11.67 8.77
CA MET A 102 19.55 -10.21 8.66
C MET A 102 20.03 -9.70 7.29
N THR A 103 19.47 -8.57 6.84
CA THR A 103 19.89 -7.94 5.58
C THR A 103 21.36 -7.48 5.67
N LEU A 104 22.09 -7.49 4.55
CA LEU A 104 23.54 -7.19 4.54
C LEU A 104 23.87 -5.82 5.13
N GLY A 105 23.10 -4.79 4.77
CA GLY A 105 23.30 -3.44 5.29
C GLY A 105 23.02 -3.34 6.80
N VAL A 106 22.04 -4.11 7.30
CA VAL A 106 21.72 -4.16 8.73
C VAL A 106 22.81 -4.88 9.51
N ARG A 107 23.34 -5.99 8.98
CA ARG A 107 24.47 -6.71 9.59
C ARG A 107 25.69 -5.81 9.76
N LEU A 108 26.06 -5.08 8.70
CA LEU A 108 27.22 -4.19 8.74
C LEU A 108 27.04 -3.07 9.79
N ARG A 109 25.84 -2.48 9.86
CA ARG A 109 25.51 -1.48 10.91
C ARG A 109 25.48 -2.10 12.30
N SER A 110 24.97 -3.32 12.45
CA SER A 110 24.77 -3.99 13.73
C SER A 110 26.07 -4.26 14.50
N GLN A 111 27.20 -4.36 13.79
CA GLN A 111 28.54 -4.49 14.36
C GLN A 111 29.03 -3.20 15.04
N LEU A 112 28.45 -2.05 14.69
CA LEU A 112 28.78 -0.73 15.22
C LEU A 112 27.73 -0.22 16.23
N MET A 113 26.66 -0.96 16.47
CA MET A 113 25.52 -0.56 17.31
C MET A 113 25.55 -1.21 18.70
N ASP A 114 24.89 -0.53 19.65
CA ASP A 114 24.74 -0.91 21.06
C ASP A 114 24.31 -2.39 21.24
N PRO A 115 24.94 -3.18 22.13
CA PRO A 115 24.55 -4.56 22.44
C PRO A 115 23.10 -4.72 22.94
N GLN A 116 22.39 -3.66 23.31
CA GLN A 116 21.04 -3.72 23.89
C GLN A 116 19.91 -4.07 22.91
N GLY A 117 20.06 -3.88 21.59
CA GLY A 117 18.98 -4.18 20.64
C GLY A 117 18.98 -3.33 19.37
N PHE A 118 17.87 -3.34 18.64
CA PHE A 118 17.61 -2.40 17.54
C PHE A 118 16.87 -1.18 18.08
N THR A 119 17.41 0.01 17.82
CA THR A 119 16.77 1.31 18.11
C THR A 119 16.36 2.05 16.84
N SER A 120 16.50 1.38 15.69
CA SER A 120 16.09 1.89 14.38
C SER A 120 15.75 0.73 13.45
N ASP A 121 14.76 0.95 12.59
CA ASP A 121 14.33 -0.02 11.58
C ASP A 121 14.83 0.26 10.16
N THR A 122 15.71 1.25 10.03
CA THR A 122 16.30 1.64 8.76
C THR A 122 17.00 0.47 8.07
N GLY A 123 16.51 0.14 6.87
CA GLY A 123 17.06 -0.91 6.00
C GLY A 123 16.51 -2.32 6.24
N TRP A 124 15.49 -2.49 7.08
CA TRP A 124 14.78 -3.76 7.21
C TRP A 124 13.27 -3.61 7.44
N GLY A 125 12.82 -2.51 8.03
CA GLY A 125 11.41 -2.34 8.42
C GLY A 125 10.43 -1.92 7.31
N CYS A 126 10.85 -1.70 6.06
CA CYS A 126 9.97 -0.97 5.11
C CYS A 126 8.67 -1.69 4.80
N MET A 127 8.65 -3.03 4.68
CA MET A 127 7.40 -3.77 4.48
C MET A 127 6.47 -3.64 5.68
N ILE A 128 7.02 -3.66 6.91
CA ILE A 128 6.26 -3.38 8.13
C ILE A 128 5.67 -1.97 8.05
N ARG A 129 6.46 -0.96 7.66
CA ARG A 129 5.99 0.44 7.54
C ARG A 129 4.92 0.64 6.47
N SER A 130 5.04 -0.04 5.33
CA SER A 130 4.00 -0.04 4.30
C SER A 130 2.72 -0.72 4.80
N GLY A 131 2.84 -1.85 5.50
CA GLY A 131 1.70 -2.53 6.13
C GLY A 131 1.04 -1.71 7.24
N GLN A 132 1.83 -1.02 8.08
CA GLN A 132 1.35 -0.08 9.07
C GLN A 132 0.62 1.09 8.41
N SER A 133 1.15 1.63 7.30
CA SER A 133 0.49 2.71 6.56
C SER A 133 -0.86 2.25 5.98
N LEU A 134 -0.91 1.04 5.41
CA LEU A 134 -2.16 0.42 4.95
C LEU A 134 -3.17 0.32 6.09
N LEU A 135 -2.78 -0.27 7.23
CA LEU A 135 -3.67 -0.44 8.39
C LEU A 135 -4.09 0.90 9.01
N ALA A 136 -3.19 1.88 9.12
CA ALA A 136 -3.49 3.20 9.64
C ALA A 136 -4.51 3.93 8.76
N ASN A 137 -4.40 3.82 7.43
CA ASN A 137 -5.38 4.39 6.51
C ASN A 137 -6.72 3.62 6.56
N THR A 138 -6.73 2.31 6.81
CA THR A 138 -7.96 1.57 7.12
C THR A 138 -8.67 2.15 8.34
N PHE A 139 -7.94 2.39 9.44
CA PHE A 139 -8.51 3.03 10.63
C PHE A 139 -8.91 4.48 10.38
N SER A 140 -8.17 5.22 9.55
CA SER A 140 -8.54 6.59 9.19
C SER A 140 -9.91 6.61 8.49
N VAL A 141 -10.12 5.72 7.53
CA VAL A 141 -11.43 5.57 6.86
C VAL A 141 -12.52 5.14 7.84
N LEU A 142 -12.23 4.18 8.72
CA LEU A 142 -13.20 3.63 9.66
C LEU A 142 -13.62 4.63 10.75
N LEU A 143 -12.66 5.38 11.30
CA LEU A 143 -12.88 6.24 12.47
C LEU A 143 -13.15 7.71 12.10
N LEU A 144 -12.47 8.21 11.08
CA LEU A 144 -12.53 9.62 10.69
C LEU A 144 -13.46 9.83 9.49
N GLY A 145 -13.62 8.79 8.66
CA GLY A 145 -14.38 8.80 7.41
C GLY A 145 -13.50 9.00 6.19
N ARG A 146 -13.88 8.47 5.02
CA ARG A 146 -13.12 8.63 3.77
C ARG A 146 -12.97 10.09 3.33
N ASP A 147 -13.96 10.92 3.64
CA ASP A 147 -13.97 12.36 3.36
C ASP A 147 -13.03 13.18 4.23
N TRP A 148 -12.59 12.64 5.37
CA TRP A 148 -11.72 13.36 6.29
C TRP A 148 -10.44 13.83 5.61
N ARG A 149 -10.04 15.06 5.93
CA ARG A 149 -8.75 15.64 5.56
C ARG A 149 -8.00 16.07 6.82
N ARG A 150 -6.67 16.08 6.68
CA ARG A 150 -5.74 16.42 7.75
C ARG A 150 -6.08 17.76 8.38
N GLY A 151 -6.07 17.81 9.72
CA GLY A 151 -6.37 19.02 10.50
C GLY A 151 -7.85 19.23 10.84
N GLU A 152 -8.77 18.40 10.34
CA GLU A 152 -10.21 18.52 10.65
C GLU A 152 -10.61 17.92 12.01
N LYS A 153 -9.88 16.90 12.48
CA LYS A 153 -10.19 16.10 13.69
C LYS A 153 -8.92 15.76 14.44
N VAL A 154 -8.29 16.76 15.06
CA VAL A 154 -6.91 16.66 15.58
C VAL A 154 -6.81 15.68 16.76
N GLU A 155 -7.83 15.64 17.61
CA GLU A 155 -7.92 14.74 18.76
C GLU A 155 -7.98 13.27 18.32
N GLU A 156 -8.90 12.94 17.41
CA GLU A 156 -9.07 11.59 16.89
C GLU A 156 -7.90 11.17 15.98
N GLU A 157 -7.34 12.11 15.23
CA GLU A 157 -6.09 11.92 14.48
C GLU A 157 -4.93 11.56 15.41
N SER A 158 -4.74 12.32 16.50
CA SER A 158 -3.68 12.06 17.48
C SER A 158 -3.85 10.68 18.12
N LYS A 159 -5.09 10.31 18.49
CA LYS A 159 -5.40 9.00 19.04
C LYS A 159 -5.15 7.88 18.05
N LEU A 160 -5.44 8.09 16.76
CA LEU A 160 -5.13 7.10 15.73
C LEU A 160 -3.62 6.94 15.58
N ILE A 161 -2.87 8.03 15.46
CA ILE A 161 -1.41 8.01 15.30
C ILE A 161 -0.71 7.38 16.51
N SER A 162 -1.22 7.60 17.73
CA SER A 162 -0.64 7.01 18.94
C SER A 162 -0.64 5.48 18.92
N MET A 163 -1.62 4.85 18.24
CA MET A 163 -1.68 3.40 18.08
C MET A 163 -0.50 2.82 17.28
N PHE A 164 0.17 3.65 16.47
CA PHE A 164 1.30 3.28 15.61
C PHE A 164 2.64 3.88 16.07
N ALA A 165 2.68 4.55 17.22
CA ALA A 165 3.92 5.06 17.79
C ALA A 165 4.95 3.94 17.98
N ASP A 166 6.24 4.24 17.87
CA ASP A 166 7.32 3.26 17.98
C ASP A 166 7.63 2.92 19.45
N HIS A 167 6.63 2.39 20.14
CA HIS A 167 6.71 2.03 21.56
C HIS A 167 6.09 0.64 21.80
N PRO A 168 6.64 -0.19 22.71
CA PRO A 168 6.11 -1.53 22.99
C PRO A 168 4.64 -1.57 23.40
N GLU A 169 4.12 -0.50 24.02
CA GLU A 169 2.73 -0.43 24.47
C GLU A 169 1.75 0.00 23.38
N ALA A 170 2.21 0.59 22.27
CA ALA A 170 1.35 0.95 21.16
C ALA A 170 0.94 -0.32 20.37
N PRO A 171 -0.35 -0.57 20.15
CA PRO A 171 -0.88 -1.86 19.68
C PRO A 171 -0.41 -2.26 18.27
N PHE A 172 -0.15 -1.29 17.39
CA PHE A 172 0.29 -1.52 16.02
C PHE A 172 1.73 -1.02 15.78
N SER A 173 2.52 -0.89 16.84
CA SER A 173 3.93 -0.46 16.75
C SER A 173 4.80 -1.47 16.02
N ILE A 174 5.99 -1.02 15.59
CA ILE A 174 6.97 -1.93 14.98
C ILE A 174 7.41 -3.03 15.96
N HIS A 175 7.44 -2.75 17.27
CA HIS A 175 7.71 -3.74 18.31
C HIS A 175 6.69 -4.88 18.28
N GLN A 176 5.41 -4.53 18.18
CA GLN A 176 4.32 -5.49 18.12
C GLN A 176 4.35 -6.32 16.83
N PHE A 177 4.62 -5.69 15.68
CA PHE A 177 4.83 -6.41 14.41
C PHE A 177 5.99 -7.41 14.49
N VAL A 178 7.13 -7.00 15.06
CA VAL A 178 8.29 -7.87 15.21
C VAL A 178 8.00 -9.02 16.18
N ASN A 179 7.32 -8.75 17.29
CA ASN A 179 6.97 -9.78 18.26
C ASN A 179 6.05 -10.85 17.63
N ARG A 180 4.98 -10.43 16.94
CA ARG A 180 4.06 -11.36 16.26
C ARG A 180 4.71 -12.06 15.06
N GLY A 181 5.58 -11.36 14.34
CA GLY A 181 6.36 -11.94 13.25
C GLY A 181 7.25 -13.08 13.72
N ALA A 182 7.90 -12.93 14.87
CA ALA A 182 8.74 -13.97 15.46
C ALA A 182 7.90 -15.17 15.91
N GLU A 183 6.80 -14.93 16.63
CA GLU A 183 5.92 -15.97 17.17
C GLU A 183 5.20 -16.79 16.08
N SER A 184 4.73 -16.13 15.01
CA SER A 184 3.81 -16.74 14.05
C SER A 184 4.40 -17.02 12.67
N CYS A 185 5.51 -16.36 12.32
CA CYS A 185 6.11 -16.46 10.99
C CYS A 185 7.61 -16.79 11.04
N GLY A 186 8.21 -16.95 12.23
CA GLY A 186 9.65 -17.14 12.38
C GLY A 186 10.47 -15.96 11.84
N LYS A 187 9.90 -14.76 11.80
CA LYS A 187 10.54 -13.53 11.29
C LYS A 187 11.07 -12.69 12.44
N TYR A 188 12.39 -12.53 12.47
CA TYR A 188 13.09 -11.89 13.58
C TYR A 188 13.45 -10.42 13.29
N PRO A 189 13.70 -9.59 14.34
CA PRO A 189 14.14 -8.22 14.14
C PRO A 189 15.39 -8.12 13.26
N GLY A 190 15.39 -7.20 12.30
CA GLY A 190 16.47 -7.05 11.31
C GLY A 190 16.29 -7.86 10.01
N GLU A 191 15.29 -8.74 9.96
CA GLU A 191 14.90 -9.45 8.73
C GLU A 191 13.89 -8.67 7.89
N TRP A 192 13.86 -9.01 6.60
CA TRP A 192 12.84 -8.52 5.70
C TRP A 192 11.53 -9.31 5.86
N PHE A 193 10.44 -8.58 6.10
CA PHE A 193 9.08 -9.12 6.12
C PHE A 193 8.50 -9.15 4.70
N GLY A 194 7.85 -10.26 4.32
CA GLY A 194 7.07 -10.33 3.09
C GLY A 194 5.61 -9.88 3.29
N PRO A 195 4.83 -9.74 2.20
CA PRO A 195 3.39 -9.48 2.26
C PRO A 195 2.62 -10.41 3.20
N SER A 196 2.84 -11.72 3.12
CA SER A 196 2.14 -12.74 3.91
C SER A 196 2.40 -12.61 5.41
N ALA A 197 3.66 -12.46 5.80
CA ALA A 197 4.04 -12.27 7.21
C ALA A 197 3.45 -10.97 7.77
N THR A 198 3.45 -9.91 6.96
CA THR A 198 2.86 -8.61 7.33
C THR A 198 1.34 -8.72 7.52
N ALA A 199 0.65 -9.38 6.60
CA ALA A 199 -0.79 -9.62 6.68
C ALA A 199 -1.16 -10.43 7.93
N LYS A 200 -0.37 -11.47 8.24
CA LYS A 200 -0.57 -12.28 9.44
C LYS A 200 -0.38 -11.47 10.72
N CYS A 201 0.65 -10.61 10.77
CA CYS A 201 0.84 -9.70 11.90
C CYS A 201 -0.36 -8.77 12.08
N ILE A 202 -0.85 -8.14 11.01
CA ILE A 202 -2.04 -7.29 11.06
C ILE A 202 -3.25 -8.05 11.61
N GLN A 203 -3.51 -9.27 11.12
CA GLN A 203 -4.61 -10.09 11.61
C GLN A 203 -4.54 -10.37 13.11
N LEU A 204 -3.37 -10.79 13.60
CA LEU A 204 -3.18 -11.11 15.01
C LEU A 204 -3.29 -9.87 15.91
N LEU A 205 -2.68 -8.75 15.51
CA LEU A 205 -2.72 -7.51 16.28
C LEU A 205 -4.14 -6.92 16.33
N SER A 206 -4.86 -6.91 15.22
CA SER A 206 -6.25 -6.45 15.20
C SER A 206 -7.19 -7.34 16.01
N THR A 207 -6.90 -8.65 16.11
CA THR A 207 -7.70 -9.57 16.94
C THR A 207 -7.50 -9.32 18.44
N GLN A 208 -6.33 -8.82 18.83
CA GLN A 208 -5.99 -8.53 20.23
C GLN A 208 -6.40 -7.12 20.67
N SER A 209 -6.58 -6.20 19.72
CA SER A 209 -7.02 -4.84 20.01
C SER A 209 -8.52 -4.80 20.21
N GLU A 210 -8.97 -4.44 21.42
CA GLU A 210 -10.41 -4.34 21.73
C GLU A 210 -11.06 -3.11 21.08
N THR A 211 -10.29 -2.02 20.94
CA THR A 211 -10.77 -0.78 20.31
C THR A 211 -9.67 -0.14 19.45
N PRO A 212 -10.00 0.38 18.26
CA PRO A 212 -11.26 0.19 17.54
C PRO A 212 -11.46 -1.26 17.07
N GLN A 213 -12.71 -1.73 16.99
CA GLN A 213 -13.01 -3.07 16.54
C GLN A 213 -12.83 -3.17 15.02
N LEU A 214 -11.84 -3.94 14.58
CA LEU A 214 -11.60 -4.25 13.17
C LEU A 214 -11.30 -5.74 13.06
N ARG A 215 -12.10 -6.46 12.28
CA ARG A 215 -11.84 -7.85 11.94
C ARG A 215 -10.93 -7.94 10.73
N VAL A 216 -10.17 -9.02 10.59
CA VAL A 216 -9.21 -9.15 9.49
C VAL A 216 -9.30 -10.54 8.87
N TYR A 217 -9.69 -10.57 7.60
CA TYR A 217 -9.69 -11.75 6.75
C TYR A 217 -8.44 -11.74 5.87
N VAL A 218 -7.60 -12.77 5.97
CA VAL A 218 -6.35 -12.89 5.20
C VAL A 218 -6.45 -14.07 4.25
N THR A 219 -6.09 -13.88 2.98
CA THR A 219 -5.95 -14.98 2.02
C THR A 219 -4.60 -15.68 2.21
N ASN A 220 -4.58 -17.01 2.08
CA ASN A 220 -3.38 -17.83 2.31
C ASN A 220 -2.48 -17.83 1.05
N ASP A 221 -1.93 -16.67 0.69
CA ASP A 221 -1.06 -16.47 -0.47
C ASP A 221 -1.72 -16.73 -1.84
N THR A 222 -3.05 -16.68 -1.88
CA THR A 222 -3.86 -16.74 -3.10
C THR A 222 -4.65 -15.45 -3.30
N SER A 223 -5.10 -15.21 -4.53
CA SER A 223 -6.07 -14.16 -4.88
C SER A 223 -7.53 -14.57 -4.58
N ASP A 224 -7.72 -15.71 -3.92
CA ASP A 224 -9.04 -16.33 -3.74
C ASP A 224 -9.67 -15.91 -2.41
N VAL A 225 -10.88 -15.38 -2.50
CA VAL A 225 -11.73 -15.02 -1.36
C VAL A 225 -12.89 -15.99 -1.30
N TYR A 226 -12.99 -16.72 -0.18
CA TYR A 226 -14.07 -17.65 0.07
C TYR A 226 -15.15 -17.00 0.92
N GLU A 227 -16.37 -16.89 0.40
CA GLU A 227 -17.48 -16.20 1.05
C GLU A 227 -17.84 -16.81 2.40
N ASP A 228 -17.85 -18.15 2.51
CA ASP A 228 -18.11 -18.86 3.77
C ASP A 228 -17.08 -18.51 4.87
N LYS A 229 -15.80 -18.45 4.52
CA LYS A 229 -14.73 -18.07 5.46
C LYS A 229 -14.75 -16.60 5.79
N PHE A 230 -14.99 -15.74 4.79
CA PHE A 230 -15.16 -14.31 5.04
C PHE A 230 -16.32 -14.10 6.02
N ALA A 231 -17.46 -14.74 5.78
CA ALA A 231 -18.63 -14.66 6.63
C ALA A 231 -18.34 -15.14 8.06
N HIS A 232 -17.60 -16.24 8.23
CA HIS A 232 -17.20 -16.72 9.55
C HIS A 232 -16.35 -15.68 10.31
N VAL A 233 -15.50 -14.94 9.60
CA VAL A 233 -14.65 -13.90 10.20
C VAL A 233 -15.44 -12.61 10.44
N SER A 234 -16.31 -12.18 9.52
CA SER A 234 -16.89 -10.84 9.51
C SER A 234 -18.16 -10.69 10.36
N HIS A 235 -18.99 -11.72 10.48
CA HIS A 235 -20.31 -11.58 11.11
C HIS A 235 -20.28 -11.64 12.66
N ASP A 236 -21.04 -10.77 13.31
CA ASP A 236 -21.33 -10.85 14.74
C ASP A 236 -22.30 -12.00 15.08
N SER A 237 -22.61 -12.15 16.37
CA SER A 237 -23.56 -13.16 16.85
C SER A 237 -24.99 -12.99 16.31
N LEU A 238 -25.31 -11.83 15.72
CA LEU A 238 -26.60 -11.53 15.10
C LEU A 238 -26.56 -11.72 13.58
N GLY A 239 -25.43 -12.16 13.02
CA GLY A 239 -25.27 -12.35 11.58
C GLY A 239 -25.09 -11.04 10.82
N ARG A 240 -24.62 -9.96 11.45
CA ARG A 240 -24.31 -8.68 10.79
C ARG A 240 -22.81 -8.54 10.56
N ILE A 241 -22.42 -8.11 9.37
CA ILE A 241 -21.03 -7.80 9.05
C ILE A 241 -20.53 -6.70 9.99
N GLN A 242 -19.42 -7.00 10.66
CA GLN A 242 -18.61 -6.00 11.34
C GLN A 242 -17.54 -5.47 10.38
N PRO A 243 -17.04 -4.24 10.58
CA PRO A 243 -15.93 -3.72 9.80
C PRO A 243 -14.78 -4.72 9.68
N THR A 244 -14.55 -5.19 8.46
CA THR A 244 -13.62 -6.28 8.16
C THR A 244 -12.65 -5.84 7.06
N LEU A 245 -11.37 -5.88 7.39
CA LEU A 245 -10.28 -5.68 6.44
C LEU A 245 -9.96 -7.02 5.75
N ILE A 246 -10.18 -7.08 4.45
CA ILE A 246 -9.70 -8.15 3.57
C ILE A 246 -8.26 -7.82 3.18
N LEU A 247 -7.34 -8.76 3.42
CA LEU A 247 -5.93 -8.67 3.09
C LEU A 247 -5.56 -9.81 2.13
N ILE A 248 -5.19 -9.44 0.90
CA ILE A 248 -4.85 -10.39 -0.16
C ILE A 248 -3.35 -10.32 -0.40
N GLY A 249 -2.62 -11.30 0.15
CA GLY A 249 -1.22 -11.53 -0.19
C GLY A 249 -1.15 -12.30 -1.50
N THR A 250 -0.57 -11.71 -2.54
CA THR A 250 -0.53 -12.34 -3.87
C THR A 250 0.79 -12.12 -4.59
N ARG A 251 1.02 -12.91 -5.63
CA ARG A 251 2.12 -12.77 -6.58
C ARG A 251 1.59 -12.78 -8.02
N LEU A 252 1.57 -11.61 -8.66
CA LEU A 252 0.97 -11.40 -9.99
C LEU A 252 1.98 -11.57 -11.15
N GLY A 253 3.01 -12.40 -10.97
CA GLY A 253 4.06 -12.62 -11.96
C GLY A 253 5.37 -13.18 -11.37
N ILE A 254 6.34 -13.46 -12.24
CA ILE A 254 7.64 -14.01 -11.83
C ILE A 254 8.59 -12.87 -11.45
N ASP A 255 9.04 -12.08 -12.43
CA ASP A 255 9.98 -10.98 -12.20
C ASP A 255 9.28 -9.62 -12.11
N ASN A 256 8.23 -9.44 -12.91
CA ASN A 256 7.40 -8.23 -12.96
C ASN A 256 5.93 -8.63 -12.97
N VAL A 257 5.03 -7.69 -12.71
CA VAL A 257 3.59 -7.90 -12.84
C VAL A 257 3.24 -8.23 -14.30
N THR A 258 2.60 -9.38 -14.53
CA THR A 258 2.14 -9.80 -15.86
C THR A 258 1.16 -8.77 -16.45
N PRO A 259 1.32 -8.34 -17.71
CA PRO A 259 0.46 -7.32 -18.34
C PRO A 259 -1.05 -7.56 -18.24
N ALA A 260 -1.48 -8.83 -18.28
CA ALA A 260 -2.89 -9.20 -18.14
C ALA A 260 -3.55 -8.73 -16.82
N TYR A 261 -2.74 -8.50 -15.77
CA TYR A 261 -3.21 -8.06 -14.46
C TYR A 261 -3.13 -6.54 -14.24
N TRP A 262 -2.60 -5.77 -15.20
CA TRP A 262 -2.41 -4.33 -15.02
C TRP A 262 -3.73 -3.59 -14.82
N ASP A 263 -4.77 -3.97 -15.58
CA ASP A 263 -6.11 -3.42 -15.44
C ASP A 263 -6.72 -3.75 -14.09
N GLY A 264 -6.64 -5.02 -13.67
CA GLY A 264 -7.12 -5.46 -12.36
C GLY A 264 -6.43 -4.76 -11.20
N LEU A 265 -5.11 -4.57 -11.28
CA LEU A 265 -4.33 -3.88 -10.26
C LEU A 265 -4.70 -2.40 -10.14
N ARG A 266 -4.88 -1.73 -11.28
CA ARG A 266 -5.37 -0.35 -11.32
C ARG A 266 -6.79 -0.25 -10.76
N ALA A 267 -7.69 -1.13 -11.18
CA ALA A 267 -9.08 -1.16 -10.73
C ALA A 267 -9.19 -1.36 -9.20
N ALA A 268 -8.33 -2.18 -8.60
CA ALA A 268 -8.32 -2.35 -7.15
C ALA A 268 -8.09 -1.04 -6.35
N LEU A 269 -7.47 -0.01 -6.94
CA LEU A 269 -7.31 1.31 -6.33
C LEU A 269 -8.48 2.27 -6.61
N THR A 270 -9.39 1.91 -7.53
CA THR A 270 -10.58 2.71 -7.88
C THR A 270 -11.83 2.30 -7.11
N TYR A 271 -11.80 1.17 -6.41
CA TYR A 271 -12.93 0.72 -5.59
C TYR A 271 -13.08 1.57 -4.33
N PRO A 272 -14.30 2.00 -3.93
CA PRO A 272 -14.54 2.72 -2.68
C PRO A 272 -14.02 1.98 -1.42
N GLN A 273 -13.98 0.65 -1.47
CA GLN A 273 -13.49 -0.22 -0.40
C GLN A 273 -11.95 -0.27 -0.34
N SER A 274 -11.24 0.25 -1.33
CA SER A 274 -9.78 0.16 -1.39
C SER A 274 -9.12 0.91 -0.23
N VAL A 275 -8.25 0.21 0.50
CA VAL A 275 -7.34 0.83 1.48
C VAL A 275 -5.88 0.78 1.01
N GLY A 276 -5.67 0.53 -0.28
CA GLY A 276 -4.38 0.60 -0.94
C GLY A 276 -3.63 -0.73 -0.99
N ILE A 277 -2.37 -0.64 -1.42
CA ILE A 277 -1.51 -1.81 -1.66
C ILE A 277 -0.17 -1.58 -0.96
N ALA A 278 0.25 -2.51 -0.12
CA ALA A 278 1.62 -2.57 0.37
C ALA A 278 2.42 -3.53 -0.52
N GLY A 279 3.31 -2.99 -1.34
CA GLY A 279 4.09 -3.73 -2.34
C GLY A 279 5.36 -2.96 -2.61
N GLY A 280 5.90 -2.95 -3.82
CA GLY A 280 6.92 -1.97 -4.16
C GLY A 280 7.79 -2.34 -5.35
N ARG A 281 9.08 -2.05 -5.24
CA ARG A 281 10.13 -2.50 -6.15
C ARG A 281 10.87 -3.68 -5.50
N PRO A 282 11.65 -4.46 -6.25
CA PRO A 282 12.50 -5.48 -5.66
C PRO A 282 13.36 -4.90 -4.53
N SER A 283 13.26 -5.48 -3.33
CA SER A 283 13.97 -5.02 -2.12
C SER A 283 13.62 -3.61 -1.62
N ALA A 284 12.47 -3.04 -2.01
CA ALA A 284 12.00 -1.74 -1.51
C ALA A 284 10.47 -1.69 -1.46
N SER A 285 9.89 -1.71 -0.26
CA SER A 285 8.43 -1.64 -0.09
C SER A 285 7.90 -0.20 -0.04
N HIS A 286 6.76 0.04 -0.66
CA HIS A 286 6.01 1.30 -0.69
C HIS A 286 4.54 1.03 -0.41
N TYR A 287 3.80 2.08 -0.03
CA TYR A 287 2.35 2.02 0.14
C TYR A 287 1.65 2.79 -0.99
N PHE A 288 1.00 2.06 -1.90
CA PHE A 288 0.29 2.63 -3.05
C PHE A 288 -1.13 3.03 -2.65
N VAL A 289 -1.47 4.28 -2.97
CA VAL A 289 -2.72 4.92 -2.55
C VAL A 289 -3.57 5.40 -3.72
N GLY A 290 -3.07 5.31 -4.95
CA GLY A 290 -3.77 5.88 -6.09
C GLY A 290 -3.18 5.47 -7.43
N ALA A 291 -3.90 5.80 -8.49
CA ALA A 291 -3.51 5.49 -9.86
C ALA A 291 -3.92 6.61 -10.83
N GLN A 292 -3.14 6.78 -11.88
CA GLN A 292 -3.51 7.55 -13.07
C GLN A 292 -2.89 6.86 -14.28
N ASP A 293 -3.73 6.46 -15.24
CA ASP A 293 -3.30 5.65 -16.38
C ASP A 293 -2.45 4.43 -15.92
N CYS A 294 -1.25 4.19 -16.45
CA CYS A 294 -0.39 3.07 -16.06
C CYS A 294 0.57 3.40 -14.91
N HIS A 295 0.33 4.49 -14.18
CA HIS A 295 1.15 4.91 -13.05
C HIS A 295 0.41 4.78 -11.72
N LEU A 296 1.12 4.31 -10.70
CA LEU A 296 0.63 4.17 -9.34
C LEU A 296 1.29 5.20 -8.43
N PHE A 297 0.48 5.96 -7.69
CA PHE A 297 0.95 6.90 -6.68
C PHE A 297 1.21 6.20 -5.36
N PHE A 298 2.33 6.54 -4.70
CA PHE A 298 2.74 5.86 -3.47
C PHE A 298 3.37 6.78 -2.44
N LEU A 299 3.31 6.31 -1.19
CA LEU A 299 4.00 6.83 -0.03
C LEU A 299 5.25 5.99 0.24
N ASP A 300 6.39 6.65 0.35
CA ASP A 300 7.72 6.02 0.42
C ASP A 300 8.24 5.95 1.86
N PRO A 301 8.27 4.79 2.51
CA PRO A 301 8.67 4.70 3.92
C PRO A 301 10.16 4.95 4.16
N HIS A 302 10.99 5.06 3.12
CA HIS A 302 12.44 4.93 3.27
C HIS A 302 13.18 6.23 3.67
N THR A 303 12.53 7.07 4.45
CA THR A 303 13.14 8.23 5.11
C THR A 303 13.21 7.95 6.60
N THR A 304 14.40 8.07 7.22
CA THR A 304 14.51 7.83 8.67
C THR A 304 14.19 9.09 9.45
N ARG A 305 13.26 9.00 10.39
CA ARG A 305 12.84 10.10 11.28
C ARG A 305 13.02 9.70 12.74
N PRO A 306 13.23 10.64 13.67
CA PRO A 306 13.16 10.32 15.09
C PRO A 306 11.78 9.74 15.46
N ALA A 307 11.76 8.78 16.39
CA ALA A 307 10.54 8.28 17.00
C ALA A 307 9.83 9.41 17.76
N THR A 308 8.50 9.44 17.65
CA THR A 308 7.67 10.36 18.43
C THR A 308 7.49 9.81 19.85
N SER A 309 7.25 10.70 20.82
CA SER A 309 6.98 10.24 22.19
C SER A 309 5.61 9.55 22.24
N TYR A 310 5.56 8.36 22.83
CA TYR A 310 4.30 7.64 22.97
C TYR A 310 3.40 8.31 24.02
N ARG A 311 2.15 8.57 23.63
CA ARG A 311 1.10 9.11 24.50
C ARG A 311 -0.20 8.40 24.16
N SER A 312 -0.71 7.52 25.03
CA SER A 312 -1.93 6.74 24.74
C SER A 312 -3.14 7.64 24.43
N ASP A 313 -3.32 8.69 25.23
CA ASP A 313 -4.47 9.60 25.18
C ASP A 313 -4.04 11.08 25.09
N GLY A 314 -2.78 11.34 24.72
CA GLY A 314 -2.24 12.68 24.60
C GLY A 314 -2.35 13.26 23.20
N LEU A 315 -2.53 14.57 23.11
CA LEU A 315 -2.42 15.30 21.85
C LEU A 315 -0.97 15.28 21.36
N TYR A 316 -0.82 15.00 20.06
CA TYR A 316 0.46 15.12 19.39
C TYR A 316 0.63 16.55 18.91
N THR A 317 1.86 17.06 18.97
CA THR A 317 2.18 18.38 18.43
C THR A 317 2.07 18.36 16.90
N GLN A 318 1.91 19.54 16.30
CA GLN A 318 1.86 19.68 14.84
C GLN A 318 3.10 19.08 14.15
N GLU A 319 4.29 19.28 14.72
CA GLU A 319 5.55 18.75 14.19
C GLU A 319 5.61 17.21 14.27
N GLU A 320 5.11 16.63 15.37
CA GLU A 320 5.00 15.18 15.50
C GLU A 320 4.02 14.61 14.46
N LEU A 321 2.86 15.24 14.27
CA LEU A 321 1.89 14.86 13.24
C LEU A 321 2.45 15.02 11.83
N ASP A 322 3.13 16.14 11.53
CA ASP A 322 3.77 16.40 10.22
C ASP A 322 4.73 15.27 9.83
N SER A 323 5.33 14.60 10.81
CA SER A 323 6.21 13.46 10.58
C SER A 323 5.51 12.20 10.03
N TYR A 324 4.18 12.16 10.03
CA TYR A 324 3.33 11.08 9.50
C TYR A 324 2.60 11.44 8.19
N TYR A 325 2.92 12.58 7.56
CA TYR A 325 2.29 13.01 6.30
C TYR A 325 3.28 13.57 5.30
N THR A 326 2.88 13.63 4.03
CA THR A 326 3.68 14.24 2.96
C THR A 326 2.81 14.80 1.86
N SER A 327 3.15 15.98 1.37
CA SER A 327 2.60 16.54 0.14
C SER A 327 3.40 16.11 -1.10
N ARG A 328 4.59 15.51 -0.92
CA ARG A 328 5.46 15.10 -2.03
C ARG A 328 4.85 13.91 -2.77
N LEU A 329 4.43 14.14 -4.00
CA LEU A 329 3.95 13.10 -4.89
C LEU A 329 5.11 12.24 -5.40
N ARG A 330 4.87 10.93 -5.46
CA ARG A 330 5.72 9.96 -6.13
C ARG A 330 4.85 8.99 -6.91
N ARG A 331 5.32 8.54 -8.06
CA ARG A 331 4.63 7.53 -8.88
C ARG A 331 5.62 6.55 -9.50
N ILE A 332 5.19 5.31 -9.73
CA ILE A 332 5.91 4.34 -10.55
C ILE A 332 5.03 3.86 -11.70
N HIS A 333 5.63 3.42 -12.79
CA HIS A 333 4.89 2.69 -13.80
C HIS A 333 4.60 1.26 -13.31
N ILE A 334 3.43 0.70 -13.60
CA ILE A 334 3.01 -0.64 -13.13
C ILE A 334 4.04 -1.73 -13.50
N LYS A 335 4.62 -1.65 -14.71
CA LYS A 335 5.71 -2.54 -15.16
C LYS A 335 6.92 -2.63 -14.21
N ASP A 336 7.20 -1.58 -13.43
CA ASP A 336 8.36 -1.50 -12.52
C ASP A 336 8.02 -2.00 -11.11
N MET A 337 6.78 -2.47 -10.91
CA MET A 337 6.29 -3.00 -9.66
C MET A 337 6.69 -4.48 -9.49
N ASP A 338 7.16 -4.81 -8.30
CA ASP A 338 7.38 -6.19 -7.87
C ASP A 338 6.05 -6.96 -7.89
N PRO A 339 6.01 -8.20 -8.40
CA PRO A 339 4.78 -8.96 -8.49
C PRO A 339 4.24 -9.38 -7.12
N SER A 340 5.04 -9.35 -6.05
CA SER A 340 4.62 -9.72 -4.69
C SER A 340 4.09 -8.50 -3.93
N MET A 341 2.84 -8.57 -3.47
CA MET A 341 2.17 -7.45 -2.80
C MET A 341 1.08 -7.90 -1.84
N LEU A 342 0.64 -6.98 -1.01
CA LEU A 342 -0.50 -7.08 -0.10
C LEU A 342 -1.56 -6.05 -0.48
N ILE A 343 -2.72 -6.50 -0.95
CA ILE A 343 -3.84 -5.63 -1.37
C ILE A 343 -4.88 -5.61 -0.25
N GLY A 344 -5.39 -4.42 0.09
CA GLY A 344 -6.36 -4.25 1.17
C GLY A 344 -7.71 -3.70 0.71
N PHE A 345 -8.80 -4.30 1.20
CA PHE A 345 -10.16 -3.79 1.05
C PHE A 345 -10.90 -3.77 2.39
N LEU A 346 -11.55 -2.65 2.72
CA LEU A 346 -12.38 -2.51 3.91
C LEU A 346 -13.85 -2.68 3.55
N ILE A 347 -14.49 -3.68 4.15
CA ILE A 347 -15.92 -3.95 4.06
C ILE A 347 -16.56 -3.55 5.39
N LYS A 348 -17.42 -2.53 5.41
CA LYS A 348 -18.05 -2.06 6.66
C LYS A 348 -19.37 -2.76 6.96
N ASP A 349 -20.11 -3.13 5.92
CA ASP A 349 -21.46 -3.67 5.98
C ASP A 349 -21.77 -4.54 4.74
N GLU A 350 -23.00 -5.06 4.66
CA GLU A 350 -23.49 -5.90 3.57
C GLU A 350 -23.55 -5.17 2.21
N ASP A 351 -23.88 -3.88 2.22
CA ASP A 351 -23.95 -3.08 0.99
C ASP A 351 -22.56 -2.86 0.40
N ASP A 352 -21.55 -2.59 1.24
CA ASP A 352 -20.14 -2.52 0.86
C ASP A 352 -19.66 -3.84 0.24
N LEU A 353 -20.05 -4.99 0.81
CA LEU A 353 -19.66 -6.31 0.31
C LEU A 353 -20.22 -6.54 -1.09
N GLU A 354 -21.50 -6.27 -1.28
CA GLU A 354 -22.17 -6.49 -2.57
C GLU A 354 -21.68 -5.51 -3.65
N ASP A 355 -21.39 -4.25 -3.29
CA ASP A 355 -20.75 -3.30 -4.21
C ASP A 355 -19.33 -3.76 -4.60
N TRP A 356 -18.53 -4.22 -3.64
CA TRP A 356 -17.18 -4.74 -3.90
C TRP A 356 -17.20 -5.95 -4.84
N LYS A 357 -18.10 -6.92 -4.60
CA LYS A 357 -18.28 -8.10 -5.46
C LYS A 357 -18.66 -7.70 -6.89
N LYS A 358 -19.61 -6.78 -7.05
CA LYS A 358 -20.02 -6.27 -8.38
C LYS A 358 -18.86 -5.62 -9.12
N ARG A 359 -18.04 -4.81 -8.43
CA ARG A 359 -16.87 -4.14 -9.03
C ARG A 359 -15.81 -5.11 -9.51
N ILE A 360 -15.52 -6.16 -8.72
CA ILE A 360 -14.60 -7.23 -9.12
C ILE A 360 -15.10 -7.90 -10.39
N GLN A 361 -16.39 -8.24 -10.46
CA GLN A 361 -16.99 -8.89 -11.62
C GLN A 361 -17.04 -7.98 -12.86
N SER A 362 -17.18 -6.67 -12.68
CA SER A 362 -17.25 -5.71 -13.80
C SER A 362 -15.89 -5.21 -14.28
N THR A 363 -14.79 -5.62 -13.65
CA THR A 363 -13.47 -5.10 -13.98
C THR A 363 -12.97 -5.66 -15.31
N PRO A 364 -12.58 -4.80 -16.27
CA PRO A 364 -12.02 -5.26 -17.53
C PRO A 364 -10.70 -6.01 -17.34
N GLY A 365 -10.43 -6.96 -18.24
CA GLY A 365 -9.19 -7.75 -18.21
C GLY A 365 -9.25 -8.93 -17.24
N GLN A 366 -8.09 -9.46 -16.86
CA GLN A 366 -8.01 -10.61 -15.97
C GLN A 366 -8.18 -10.15 -14.51
N PRO A 367 -9.18 -10.66 -13.77
CA PRO A 367 -9.38 -10.26 -12.38
C PRO A 367 -8.22 -10.73 -11.51
N ILE A 368 -7.79 -9.86 -10.60
CA ILE A 368 -6.73 -10.16 -9.61
C ILE A 368 -7.28 -10.66 -8.28
N VAL A 369 -8.62 -10.72 -8.15
CA VAL A 369 -9.34 -11.27 -7.01
C VAL A 369 -10.42 -12.19 -7.54
N HIS A 370 -10.49 -13.41 -7.02
CA HIS A 370 -11.52 -14.38 -7.37
C HIS A 370 -12.38 -14.67 -6.14
N ILE A 371 -13.70 -14.68 -6.31
CA ILE A 371 -14.64 -14.91 -5.21
C ILE A 371 -15.32 -16.26 -5.42
N PHE A 372 -15.26 -17.12 -4.41
CA PHE A 372 -15.85 -18.46 -4.43
C PHE A 372 -16.83 -18.63 -3.26
N PRO A 373 -17.95 -19.35 -3.44
CA PRO A 373 -18.91 -19.59 -2.35
C PRO A 373 -18.31 -20.36 -1.17
N SER A 374 -17.49 -21.38 -1.45
CA SER A 374 -16.84 -22.21 -0.43
C SER A 374 -15.56 -22.86 -0.95
N GLN A 375 -14.61 -23.10 -0.04
CA GLN A 375 -13.34 -23.75 -0.36
C GLN A 375 -13.51 -25.21 -0.82
N HIS A 376 -14.61 -25.89 -0.45
CA HIS A 376 -14.81 -27.30 -0.75
C HIS A 376 -15.25 -27.61 -2.19
N GLN A 377 -15.47 -26.60 -3.04
CA GLN A 377 -15.88 -26.82 -4.44
C GLN A 377 -14.72 -26.91 -5.44
N SER A 378 -13.46 -26.71 -5.02
CA SER A 378 -12.32 -26.59 -5.94
C SER A 378 -11.33 -27.77 -5.93
N ASP A 379 -11.79 -29.01 -5.71
CA ASP A 379 -10.97 -30.21 -5.97
C ASP A 379 -11.32 -30.93 -7.29
N HIS A 380 -12.09 -30.26 -8.16
CA HIS A 380 -12.34 -30.72 -9.53
C HIS A 380 -11.97 -29.65 -10.57
N GLY A 381 -10.68 -29.63 -10.93
CA GLY A 381 -10.27 -29.57 -12.34
C GLY A 381 -10.51 -28.27 -13.13
N HIS A 382 -10.05 -27.11 -12.65
CA HIS A 382 -9.89 -25.92 -13.52
C HIS A 382 -8.52 -25.23 -13.44
N GLY A 383 -7.61 -25.67 -12.56
CA GLY A 383 -6.24 -25.17 -12.53
C GLY A 383 -5.30 -26.05 -13.37
N ARG A 384 -5.20 -25.79 -14.68
CA ARG A 384 -4.00 -26.03 -15.55
C ARG A 384 -4.25 -26.18 -17.07
N ALA A 385 -5.47 -26.07 -17.59
CA ALA A 385 -5.67 -26.22 -19.03
C ALA A 385 -5.26 -24.96 -19.83
N GLU A 386 -5.54 -23.75 -19.31
CA GLU A 386 -5.34 -22.51 -20.07
C GLU A 386 -3.88 -21.98 -20.03
N ALA A 387 -3.03 -22.52 -19.14
CA ALA A 387 -1.62 -22.12 -19.05
C ALA A 387 -0.66 -23.05 -19.83
N LEU A 388 -1.18 -24.05 -20.54
CA LEU A 388 -0.40 -24.99 -21.34
C LEU A 388 -0.50 -24.75 -22.86
N ASP A 389 -1.35 -23.81 -23.30
CA ASP A 389 -1.63 -23.58 -24.73
C ASP A 389 -0.80 -22.45 -25.35
N GLU A 390 0.12 -21.82 -24.60
CA GLU A 390 1.02 -20.76 -25.10
C GLU A 390 2.52 -21.09 -24.98
N VAL A 391 2.88 -22.38 -25.00
CA VAL A 391 4.27 -22.79 -25.23
C VAL A 391 4.38 -23.47 -26.59
N GLU A 392 4.33 -22.66 -27.67
CA GLU A 392 4.96 -23.08 -28.91
C GLU A 392 6.46 -23.22 -28.66
N ALA A 393 6.90 -24.47 -28.51
CA ALA A 393 8.30 -24.84 -28.62
C ALA A 393 8.73 -24.49 -30.05
N LEU A 394 9.48 -23.40 -30.20
CA LEU A 394 10.30 -23.18 -31.39
C LEU A 394 11.37 -24.27 -31.38
N ASP A 395 11.11 -25.33 -32.14
CA ASP A 395 12.06 -26.39 -32.43
C ASP A 395 13.12 -25.82 -33.39
N ASP A 396 14.35 -25.71 -32.89
CA ASP A 396 15.54 -25.38 -33.68
C ASP A 396 15.91 -26.60 -34.52
N SER A 397 15.29 -26.73 -35.70
CA SER A 397 15.85 -27.51 -36.80
C SER A 397 15.22 -27.10 -38.13
N ASP A 398 15.98 -26.38 -38.96
CA ASP A 398 16.36 -26.92 -40.27
C ASP A 398 17.52 -26.15 -40.90
N GLU A 399 18.43 -26.95 -41.46
CA GLU A 399 19.69 -26.60 -42.11
C GLU A 399 19.50 -26.08 -43.56
N MET A 400 20.63 -25.64 -44.13
CA MET A 400 20.99 -25.59 -45.56
C MET A 400 20.68 -24.30 -46.35
N GLU A 401 21.70 -23.44 -46.48
CA GLU A 401 22.56 -23.38 -47.69
C GLU A 401 23.89 -22.67 -47.42
#